data_AF-A0A6A6RTR3-F1
#
_entry.id   AF-A0A6A6RTR3-F1
#
_cell.length_a   1.000
_cell.length_b   1.000
_cell.length_c   1.000
_cell.angle_alpha   90.00
_cell.angle_beta   90.00
_cell.angle_gamma   90.00
#
_symmetry.space_group_name_H-M   'P 1'
#
loop_
_entity.id
_entity.type
_entity.pdbx_description
1 polymer ?
#
loop_
_entity_poly.entity_id
_entity_poly.type
_entity_poly.pdbx_seq_one_letter_code
_entity_poly.pdbx_strand_id
1 'polypeptide(L)'
;MGTTTSRPTMNTPKDIFSLKGAVQSHYLKTALGDRDGTRTQALFLSKALRECGSGIQYWTEETFVSHLMERSPQIQHATKKAGPVLYKMMLHYGSFPFPAEQGSQLILETFCLGIVMMSRIGLRPLLRLHDGREGGMLIKKRQPVDRVRLCFQSLQDQSEIAVYQAGGKRSVDDDKDLVDAIMAIGKSRRAKMIWGRDTIIDVASGLPCSYSRNLQGAVSTSDVRVLIELAVALSRTFTGAGWVPSHAGAVESLMRAFSIHTNSSTEITWENFSSTLIGSMPNLLPLLSGYIERTFEITDLVWVDAALAEHMHINKFLADSRTVSPGYLAQLLLIIPGGLPLCFKDILFQGVPREIHINTIATQLRDPGRALFIQGQSHSQSQDAEESHCICVYTGTPKHFKAYLDSPGIWSDACIVFSISPIHRVYYPTKQRDGFLASGRSREEESSHSPCVGYLDIKNTPDGFNLGIQQLKMQFSDGMRVFTMVDGDVRLAIEVDELELWSLPI
;
A
#
# COMPACT_ATOMS: atom_id res chain seq x y z
N MET A 1 -1.47 23.84 62.06
CA MET A 1 -1.41 22.62 61.22
C MET A 1 -1.18 23.06 59.79
N GLY A 2 0.06 22.96 59.30
CA GLY A 2 0.39 23.30 57.92
C GLY A 2 0.24 22.07 57.03
N THR A 3 -0.73 22.09 56.13
CA THR A 3 -0.87 21.09 55.07
C THR A 3 0.14 21.39 53.97
N THR A 4 1.33 20.80 54.09
CA THR A 4 2.26 20.65 52.97
C THR A 4 1.62 19.75 51.92
N THR A 5 1.00 20.35 50.91
CA THR A 5 0.72 19.70 49.64
C THR A 5 2.05 19.46 48.95
N SER A 6 2.60 18.26 49.11
CA SER A 6 3.72 17.78 48.30
C SER A 6 3.29 17.89 46.83
N ARG A 7 4.01 18.71 46.05
CA ARG A 7 3.92 18.63 44.59
C ARG A 7 4.24 17.19 44.20
N PRO A 8 3.45 16.55 43.32
CA PRO A 8 3.80 15.24 42.81
C PRO A 8 5.19 15.35 42.19
N THR A 9 6.12 14.52 42.68
CA THR A 9 7.45 14.36 42.09
C THR A 9 7.28 14.15 40.60
N MET A 10 7.85 15.05 39.81
CA MET A 10 7.89 14.91 38.36
C MET A 10 8.65 13.63 38.05
N ASN A 11 7.94 12.57 37.64
CA ASN A 11 8.55 11.31 37.22
C ASN A 11 9.61 11.61 36.15
N THR A 12 10.83 11.12 36.34
CA THR A 12 11.87 11.31 35.32
C THR A 12 11.51 10.47 34.09
N PRO A 13 11.95 10.85 32.87
CA PRO A 13 11.70 10.04 31.67
C PRO A 13 12.12 8.58 31.83
N LYS A 14 13.22 8.33 32.57
CA LYS A 14 13.70 6.98 32.89
C LYS A 14 12.71 6.19 33.75
N ASP A 15 12.02 6.85 34.68
CA ASP A 15 10.98 6.22 35.52
C ASP A 15 9.71 5.90 34.72
N ILE A 16 9.39 6.71 33.71
CA ILE A 16 8.23 6.51 32.82
C ILE A 16 8.47 5.34 31.85
N PHE A 17 9.72 5.17 31.40
CA PHE A 17 10.10 4.15 30.41
C PHE A 17 11.02 3.09 31.01
N SER A 18 10.60 2.49 32.13
CA SER A 18 11.38 1.47 32.82
C SER A 18 11.44 0.14 32.07
N LEU A 19 10.47 -0.14 31.19
CA LEU A 19 10.34 -1.41 30.47
C LEU A 19 9.73 -1.22 29.06
N LYS A 20 10.00 -2.17 28.16
CA LYS A 20 9.44 -2.25 26.79
C LYS A 20 7.91 -2.08 26.77
N GLY A 21 7.20 -2.81 27.64
CA GLY A 21 5.74 -2.74 27.73
C GLY A 21 5.21 -1.35 28.15
N ALA A 22 5.97 -0.60 28.96
CA ALA A 22 5.59 0.75 29.35
C ALA A 22 5.62 1.70 28.14
N VAL A 23 6.66 1.63 27.32
CA VAL A 23 6.78 2.44 26.09
C VAL A 23 5.62 2.15 25.13
N GLN A 24 5.34 0.87 24.86
CA GLN A 24 4.25 0.47 23.97
C GLN A 24 2.88 0.92 24.48
N SER A 25 2.60 0.72 25.78
CA SER A 25 1.34 1.15 26.39
C SER A 25 1.17 2.67 26.35
N HIS A 26 2.21 3.43 26.69
CA HIS A 26 2.18 4.90 26.63
C HIS A 26 2.06 5.42 25.21
N TYR A 27 2.74 4.79 24.25
CA TYR A 27 2.64 5.13 22.83
C TYR A 27 1.23 4.87 22.31
N LEU A 28 0.65 3.70 22.61
CA LEU A 28 -0.72 3.35 22.25
C LEU A 28 -1.74 4.32 22.84
N LYS A 29 -1.63 4.66 24.13
CA LYS A 29 -2.50 5.66 24.78
C LYS A 29 -2.35 7.04 24.14
N THR A 30 -1.13 7.42 23.76
CA THR A 30 -0.86 8.69 23.07
C THR A 30 -1.47 8.69 21.66
N ALA A 31 -1.38 7.55 20.97
CA ALA A 31 -1.91 7.33 19.64
C ALA A 31 -3.44 7.38 19.62
N LEU A 32 -4.10 6.60 20.49
CA LEU A 32 -5.56 6.48 20.52
C LEU A 32 -6.25 7.64 21.26
N GLY A 33 -5.53 8.34 22.15
CA GLY A 33 -6.13 9.32 23.05
C GLY A 33 -6.96 8.66 24.15
N ASP A 34 -7.74 9.46 24.87
CA ASP A 34 -8.52 9.03 26.05
C ASP A 34 -9.95 8.57 25.70
N ARG A 35 -10.16 8.07 24.48
CA ARG A 35 -11.50 7.78 23.95
C ARG A 35 -11.88 6.32 24.17
N ASP A 36 -13.15 6.13 24.54
CA ASP A 36 -13.77 4.83 24.82
C ASP A 36 -13.68 3.88 23.62
N GLY A 37 -12.73 2.95 23.68
CA GLY A 37 -12.54 1.87 22.71
C GLY A 37 -13.57 0.73 22.84
N THR A 38 -14.76 1.01 23.37
CA THR A 38 -15.71 -0.01 23.84
C THR A 38 -16.20 -0.95 22.73
N ARG A 39 -16.36 -0.48 21.48
CA ARG A 39 -16.83 -1.31 20.36
C ARG A 39 -15.75 -2.25 19.81
N THR A 40 -14.55 -1.73 19.50
CA THR A 40 -13.41 -2.55 19.04
C THR A 40 -12.97 -3.52 20.13
N GLN A 41 -12.98 -3.08 21.40
CA GLN A 41 -12.71 -3.93 22.54
C GLN A 41 -13.77 -5.04 22.67
N ALA A 42 -15.07 -4.73 22.62
CA ALA A 42 -16.11 -5.76 22.67
C ALA A 42 -15.99 -6.80 21.55
N LEU A 43 -15.69 -6.37 20.32
CA LEU A 43 -15.50 -7.27 19.18
C LEU A 43 -14.27 -8.15 19.35
N PHE A 44 -13.13 -7.56 19.74
CA PHE A 44 -11.91 -8.32 20.02
C PHE A 44 -12.15 -9.38 21.11
N LEU A 45 -12.80 -9.00 22.22
CA LEU A 45 -13.03 -9.89 23.35
C LEU A 45 -14.08 -10.98 23.06
N SER A 46 -14.98 -10.77 22.08
CA SER A 46 -16.05 -11.73 21.75
C SER A 46 -15.56 -13.07 21.19
N LYS A 47 -14.37 -13.07 20.59
CA LYS A 47 -13.76 -14.23 19.90
C LYS A 47 -12.34 -14.53 20.38
N ALA A 48 -11.81 -13.74 21.30
CA ALA A 48 -10.51 -13.97 21.92
C ALA A 48 -10.56 -15.20 22.85
N LEU A 49 -9.49 -15.98 22.83
CA LEU A 49 -9.29 -17.06 23.79
C LEU A 49 -8.87 -16.48 25.14
N ARG A 50 -9.14 -17.23 26.20
CA ARG A 50 -8.67 -16.96 27.55
C ARG A 50 -7.84 -18.14 28.01
N GLU A 51 -6.61 -17.88 28.45
CA GLU A 51 -5.77 -18.88 29.09
C GLU A 51 -6.35 -19.28 30.44
N CYS A 52 -6.35 -20.58 30.75
CA CYS A 52 -6.88 -21.06 32.02
C CYS A 52 -6.04 -20.49 33.18
N GLY A 53 -6.66 -19.68 34.05
CA GLY A 53 -5.99 -19.03 35.18
C GLY A 53 -5.39 -17.64 34.88
N SER A 54 -5.42 -17.17 33.63
CA SER A 54 -5.05 -15.79 33.28
C SER A 54 -6.29 -14.95 32.98
N GLY A 55 -6.29 -13.68 33.40
CA GLY A 55 -7.33 -12.72 33.04
C GLY A 55 -7.20 -12.22 31.59
N ILE A 56 -6.12 -12.56 30.91
CA ILE A 56 -5.70 -11.99 29.63
C ILE A 56 -6.39 -12.73 28.49
N GLN A 57 -7.00 -11.96 27.59
CA GLN A 57 -7.62 -12.47 26.37
C GLN A 57 -6.75 -12.15 25.16
N TYR A 58 -6.59 -13.13 24.28
CA TYR A 58 -5.70 -13.03 23.12
C TYR A 58 -6.23 -13.80 21.92
N TRP A 59 -5.68 -13.49 20.76
CA TRP A 59 -5.90 -14.22 19.52
C TRP A 59 -4.69 -15.08 19.19
N THR A 60 -4.94 -16.32 18.79
CA THR A 60 -3.92 -17.17 18.16
C THR A 60 -3.97 -16.96 16.65
N GLU A 61 -2.96 -17.46 15.96
CA GLU A 61 -2.99 -17.52 14.49
C GLU A 61 -4.27 -18.23 14.00
N GLU A 62 -4.57 -19.40 14.56
CA GLU A 62 -5.74 -20.19 14.15
C GLU A 62 -7.05 -19.43 14.34
N THR A 63 -7.28 -18.81 15.51
CA THR A 63 -8.53 -18.08 15.75
C THR A 63 -8.62 -16.83 14.89
N PHE A 64 -7.49 -16.13 14.67
CA PHE A 64 -7.41 -14.95 13.81
C PHE A 64 -7.77 -15.30 12.37
N VAL A 65 -7.14 -16.32 11.81
CA VAL A 65 -7.40 -16.78 10.44
C VAL A 65 -8.82 -17.28 10.29
N SER A 66 -9.32 -18.06 11.27
CA SER A 66 -10.69 -18.55 11.26
C SER A 66 -11.70 -17.41 11.22
N HIS A 67 -11.50 -16.35 12.00
CA HIS A 67 -12.39 -15.19 11.97
C HIS A 67 -12.32 -14.42 10.64
N LEU A 68 -11.12 -14.26 10.08
CA LEU A 68 -10.94 -13.67 8.75
C LEU A 68 -11.73 -14.45 7.68
N MET A 69 -11.72 -15.78 7.76
CA MET A 69 -12.45 -16.67 6.86
C MET A 69 -13.96 -16.65 7.07
N GLU A 70 -14.43 -16.61 8.33
CA GLU A 70 -15.85 -16.52 8.70
C GLU A 70 -16.50 -15.25 8.12
N ARG A 71 -15.80 -14.12 8.22
CA ARG A 71 -16.31 -12.81 7.79
C ARG A 71 -16.17 -12.55 6.29
N SER A 72 -15.44 -13.39 5.56
CA SER A 72 -15.23 -13.22 4.12
C SER A 72 -15.26 -14.57 3.38
N PRO A 73 -16.43 -15.24 3.35
CA PRO A 73 -16.57 -16.59 2.81
C PRO A 73 -16.12 -16.73 1.34
N GLN A 74 -16.26 -15.65 0.57
CA GLN A 74 -15.95 -15.63 -0.87
C GLN A 74 -14.45 -15.76 -1.19
N ILE A 75 -13.57 -15.48 -0.22
CA ILE A 75 -12.11 -15.48 -0.39
C ILE A 75 -11.39 -16.41 0.60
N GLN A 76 -12.14 -17.33 1.23
CA GLN A 76 -11.62 -18.23 2.27
C GLN A 76 -10.34 -18.97 1.89
N HIS A 77 -10.23 -19.43 0.64
CA HIS A 77 -9.03 -20.15 0.19
C HIS A 77 -7.79 -19.25 0.20
N ALA A 78 -7.89 -18.00 -0.27
CA ALA A 78 -6.80 -17.05 -0.23
C ALA A 78 -6.49 -16.61 1.21
N THR A 79 -7.53 -16.35 2.01
CA THR A 79 -7.39 -16.01 3.43
C THR A 79 -6.71 -17.12 4.22
N LYS A 80 -7.04 -18.39 3.96
CA LYS A 80 -6.42 -19.55 4.65
C LYS A 80 -4.90 -19.59 4.44
N LYS A 81 -4.43 -19.25 3.23
CA LYS A 81 -3.00 -19.23 2.89
C LYS A 81 -2.29 -17.98 3.42
N ALA A 82 -2.89 -16.81 3.25
CA ALA A 82 -2.27 -15.53 3.60
C ALA A 82 -2.46 -15.13 5.07
N GLY A 83 -3.44 -15.72 5.76
CA GLY A 83 -3.81 -15.43 7.13
C GLY A 83 -2.67 -15.57 8.14
N PRO A 84 -1.85 -16.65 8.10
CA PRO A 84 -0.66 -16.77 8.95
C PRO A 84 0.33 -15.62 8.77
N VAL A 85 0.55 -15.20 7.50
CA VAL A 85 1.42 -14.06 7.18
C VAL A 85 0.83 -12.76 7.74
N LEU A 86 -0.48 -12.53 7.58
CA LEU A 86 -1.16 -11.37 8.17
C LEU A 86 -1.09 -11.36 9.69
N TYR A 87 -1.23 -12.51 10.35
CA TYR A 87 -1.09 -12.62 11.81
C TYR A 87 0.33 -12.26 12.27
N LYS A 88 1.36 -12.79 11.59
CA LYS A 88 2.78 -12.42 11.81
C LYS A 88 3.00 -10.93 11.62
N MET A 89 2.44 -10.33 10.56
CA MET A 89 2.48 -8.88 10.35
C MET A 89 1.85 -8.13 11.52
N MET A 90 0.63 -8.48 11.93
CA MET A 90 -0.07 -7.84 13.05
C MET A 90 0.72 -7.88 14.35
N LEU A 91 1.37 -9.00 14.68
CA LEU A 91 2.25 -9.10 15.85
C LEU A 91 3.46 -8.17 15.73
N HIS A 92 4.10 -8.12 14.57
CA HIS A 92 5.24 -7.24 14.34
C HIS A 92 4.86 -5.76 14.48
N TYR A 93 3.79 -5.34 13.80
CA TYR A 93 3.29 -3.96 13.88
C TYR A 93 2.79 -3.61 15.29
N GLY A 94 2.15 -4.56 15.97
CA GLY A 94 1.69 -4.41 17.35
C GLY A 94 2.81 -4.36 18.39
N SER A 95 4.00 -4.84 18.04
CA SER A 95 5.19 -4.80 18.91
C SER A 95 6.01 -3.51 18.76
N PHE A 96 5.64 -2.63 17.83
CA PHE A 96 6.35 -1.39 17.56
C PHE A 96 6.56 -0.54 18.85
N PRO A 97 7.75 0.05 19.08
CA PRO A 97 8.91 0.10 18.18
C PRO A 97 9.85 -1.11 18.26
N PHE A 98 9.54 -2.12 19.06
CA PHE A 98 10.44 -3.26 19.28
C PHE A 98 10.10 -4.46 18.39
N PRO A 99 11.04 -5.40 18.19
CA PRO A 99 10.71 -6.67 17.56
C PRO A 99 9.71 -7.48 18.42
N ALA A 100 8.84 -8.24 17.75
CA ALA A 100 7.98 -9.23 18.39
C ALA A 100 8.82 -10.38 18.96
N GLU A 101 8.53 -10.80 20.18
CA GLU A 101 9.23 -11.92 20.82
C GLU A 101 8.67 -13.27 20.33
N GLN A 102 9.50 -14.31 20.37
CA GLN A 102 9.04 -15.65 20.04
C GLN A 102 7.92 -16.07 21.00
N GLY A 103 6.81 -16.56 20.46
CA GLY A 103 5.62 -16.92 21.26
C GLY A 103 4.72 -15.74 21.64
N SER A 104 4.98 -14.52 21.13
CA SER A 104 4.09 -13.38 21.34
C SER A 104 2.67 -13.70 20.86
N GLN A 105 1.69 -13.30 21.67
CA GLN A 105 0.28 -13.45 21.37
C GLN A 105 -0.34 -12.11 21.00
N LEU A 106 -1.37 -12.14 20.16
CA LEU A 106 -2.08 -10.93 19.75
C LEU A 106 -3.11 -10.56 20.82
N ILE A 107 -2.65 -9.93 21.90
CA ILE A 107 -3.51 -9.32 22.93
C ILE A 107 -4.11 -8.01 22.42
N LEU A 108 -5.12 -7.48 23.12
CA LEU A 108 -5.88 -6.29 22.67
C LEU A 108 -4.97 -5.10 22.38
N GLU A 109 -3.99 -4.81 23.25
CA GLU A 109 -3.07 -3.69 23.08
C GLU A 109 -2.20 -3.87 21.83
N THR A 110 -1.69 -5.09 21.62
CA THR A 110 -0.86 -5.44 20.45
C THR A 110 -1.69 -5.35 19.17
N PHE A 111 -2.93 -5.85 19.20
CA PHE A 111 -3.87 -5.76 18.09
C PHE A 111 -4.17 -4.31 17.71
N CYS A 112 -4.59 -3.49 18.68
CA CYS A 112 -4.91 -2.09 18.46
C CYS A 112 -3.71 -1.32 17.90
N LEU A 113 -2.52 -1.53 18.47
CA LEU A 113 -1.30 -0.90 17.95
C LEU A 113 -1.00 -1.39 16.53
N GLY A 114 -1.16 -2.68 16.25
CA GLY A 114 -0.96 -3.27 14.93
C GLY A 114 -1.83 -2.61 13.87
N ILE A 115 -3.13 -2.44 14.15
CA ILE A 115 -4.08 -1.78 13.24
C ILE A 115 -3.67 -0.33 12.99
N VAL A 116 -3.38 0.42 14.05
CA VAL A 116 -2.95 1.82 13.95
C VAL A 116 -1.72 1.96 13.06
N MET A 117 -0.81 1.01 13.17
CA MET A 117 0.48 1.02 12.50
C MET A 117 0.41 0.57 11.04
N MET A 118 -0.47 -0.38 10.71
CA MET A 118 -0.72 -0.84 9.34
C MET A 118 -1.63 0.11 8.54
N SER A 119 -2.54 0.83 9.20
CA SER A 119 -3.58 1.62 8.52
C SER A 119 -3.05 2.75 7.65
N ARG A 120 -3.58 2.84 6.41
CA ARG A 120 -3.22 3.87 5.40
C ARG A 120 -3.53 5.27 5.91
N ILE A 121 -4.61 5.42 6.65
CA ILE A 121 -5.15 6.73 7.04
C ILE A 121 -4.44 7.24 8.32
N GLY A 122 -3.56 6.43 8.92
CA GLY A 122 -3.12 6.65 10.30
C GLY A 122 -4.34 6.72 11.21
N LEU A 123 -4.17 7.16 12.44
CA LEU A 123 -5.26 7.29 13.42
C LEU A 123 -6.48 8.13 12.98
N ARG A 124 -6.47 8.81 11.83
CA ARG A 124 -7.51 9.77 11.45
C ARG A 124 -8.94 9.20 11.39
N PRO A 125 -9.23 7.99 10.88
CA PRO A 125 -10.57 7.42 10.91
C PRO A 125 -10.98 6.97 12.30
N LEU A 126 -10.07 6.29 13.02
CA LEU A 126 -10.27 5.90 14.42
C LEU A 126 -10.56 7.12 15.32
N LEU A 127 -9.97 8.27 14.99
CA LEU A 127 -10.20 9.55 15.67
C LEU A 127 -11.42 10.33 15.13
N ARG A 128 -11.95 10.01 13.94
CA ARG A 128 -13.13 10.67 13.35
C ARG A 128 -14.44 9.93 13.62
N LEU A 129 -14.40 8.60 13.74
CA LEU A 129 -15.56 7.76 14.07
C LEU A 129 -16.09 7.98 15.50
N HIS A 130 -15.36 8.72 16.35
CA HIS A 130 -15.73 8.99 17.75
C HIS A 130 -15.64 10.48 18.12
N ASP A 131 -16.52 11.30 17.53
CA ASP A 131 -16.77 12.71 17.86
C ASP A 131 -15.69 13.72 17.45
N GLY A 132 -15.79 14.23 16.22
CA GLY A 132 -15.74 15.66 15.81
C GLY A 132 -14.68 16.64 16.36
N ARG A 133 -13.73 16.23 17.19
CA ARG A 133 -12.67 17.08 17.75
C ARG A 133 -11.30 16.60 17.27
N GLU A 134 -10.62 17.48 16.55
CA GLU A 134 -9.27 17.36 15.98
C GLU A 134 -8.15 17.36 17.05
N GLY A 135 -8.34 16.62 18.15
CA GLY A 135 -7.48 16.69 19.33
C GLY A 135 -6.36 15.65 19.42
N GLY A 136 -6.42 14.57 18.64
CA GLY A 136 -5.40 13.51 18.65
C GLY A 136 -4.09 14.01 18.05
N MET A 137 -2.97 13.78 18.73
CA MET A 137 -1.67 14.14 18.17
C MET A 137 -1.40 13.25 16.96
N LEU A 138 -1.21 13.88 15.79
CA LEU A 138 -0.83 13.19 14.56
C LEU A 138 0.44 12.39 14.87
N ILE A 139 0.34 11.06 14.97
CA ILE A 139 1.50 10.21 14.66
C ILE A 139 2.00 10.75 13.33
N LYS A 140 3.27 11.16 13.29
CA LYS A 140 3.95 11.66 12.09
C LYS A 140 3.47 10.82 10.91
N LYS A 141 2.85 11.46 9.91
CA LYS A 141 2.37 10.77 8.71
C LYS A 141 3.54 9.96 8.16
N ARG A 142 3.49 8.62 8.32
CA ARG A 142 4.59 7.75 7.91
C ARG A 142 4.79 7.88 6.41
N GLN A 143 6.03 8.08 6.01
CA GLN A 143 6.36 8.12 4.59
C GLN A 143 6.12 6.73 3.97
N PRO A 144 5.78 6.64 2.66
CA PRO A 144 5.57 5.36 2.00
C PRO A 144 6.73 4.37 2.21
N VAL A 145 7.97 4.85 2.15
CA VAL A 145 9.17 4.03 2.37
C VAL A 145 9.24 3.43 3.78
N ASP A 146 8.80 4.15 4.82
CA ASP A 146 8.80 3.63 6.19
C ASP A 146 7.72 2.56 6.38
N ARG A 147 6.59 2.64 5.65
CA ARG A 147 5.55 1.60 5.66
C ARG A 147 6.02 0.33 4.97
N VAL A 148 6.64 0.49 3.81
CA VAL A 148 7.22 -0.63 3.05
C VAL A 148 8.35 -1.28 3.84
N ARG A 149 9.16 -0.48 4.55
CA ARG A 149 10.20 -0.95 5.47
C ARG A 149 9.65 -1.87 6.56
N LEU A 150 8.64 -1.40 7.30
CA LEU A 150 8.03 -2.22 8.34
C LEU A 150 7.38 -3.49 7.77
N CYS A 151 6.79 -3.41 6.58
CA CYS A 151 6.27 -4.59 5.92
C CYS A 151 7.38 -5.59 5.59
N PHE A 152 8.51 -5.13 5.06
CA PHE A 152 9.65 -5.99 4.78
C PHE A 152 10.12 -6.69 6.07
N GLN A 153 10.38 -5.92 7.12
CA GLN A 153 10.82 -6.43 8.41
C GLN A 153 9.82 -7.40 9.05
N SER A 154 8.52 -7.21 8.83
CA SER A 154 7.49 -8.13 9.31
C SER A 154 7.47 -9.48 8.58
N LEU A 155 7.99 -9.54 7.36
CA LEU A 155 8.02 -10.73 6.52
C LEU A 155 9.33 -11.50 6.65
N GLN A 156 10.42 -10.85 7.08
CA GLN A 156 11.71 -11.49 7.34
C GLN A 156 11.61 -12.62 8.38
N ASP A 157 12.53 -13.58 8.28
CA ASP A 157 12.64 -14.63 9.29
C ASP A 157 13.23 -14.05 10.59
N GLN A 158 12.68 -14.44 11.73
CA GLN A 158 13.15 -14.01 13.05
C GLN A 158 14.55 -14.54 13.36
N SER A 159 14.94 -15.66 12.73
CA SER A 159 16.27 -16.24 12.85
C SER A 159 17.37 -15.28 12.36
N GLU A 160 17.14 -14.59 11.23
CA GLU A 160 18.06 -13.60 10.66
C GLU A 160 18.23 -12.37 11.57
N ILE A 161 17.13 -11.95 12.20
CA ILE A 161 17.14 -10.87 13.18
C ILE A 161 18.03 -11.26 14.36
N ALA A 162 17.86 -12.46 14.92
CA ALA A 162 18.65 -12.93 16.06
C ALA A 162 20.16 -13.00 15.77
N VAL A 163 20.55 -13.37 14.55
CA VAL A 163 21.96 -13.38 14.11
C VAL A 163 22.54 -11.96 14.10
N TYR A 164 21.79 -10.98 13.57
CA TYR A 164 22.22 -9.58 13.60
C TYR A 164 22.38 -9.06 15.03
N GLN A 165 21.49 -9.47 15.95
CA GLN A 165 21.58 -9.09 17.37
C GLN A 165 22.84 -9.63 18.05
N ALA A 166 23.27 -10.84 17.71
CA ALA A 166 24.42 -11.48 18.33
C ALA A 166 25.77 -10.88 17.90
N GLY A 167 25.84 -10.27 16.70
CA GLY A 167 27.09 -9.75 16.13
C GLY A 167 27.16 -8.22 15.92
N GLY A 168 26.03 -7.52 15.95
CA GLY A 168 25.94 -6.10 15.61
C GLY A 168 26.22 -5.16 16.79
N LYS A 169 27.04 -4.12 16.56
CA LYS A 169 27.18 -3.01 17.51
C LYS A 169 26.00 -2.04 17.33
N ARG A 170 25.15 -1.92 18.35
CA ARG A 170 24.00 -0.99 18.39
C ARG A 170 24.41 0.41 17.93
N SER A 171 23.70 0.94 16.95
CA SER A 171 23.85 2.30 16.43
C SER A 171 22.65 3.18 16.82
N VAL A 172 22.81 4.50 16.73
CA VAL A 172 21.70 5.45 16.97
C VAL A 172 20.56 5.25 15.98
N ASP A 173 20.87 4.81 14.75
CA ASP A 173 19.88 4.58 13.70
C ASP A 173 19.01 3.34 13.97
N ASP A 174 19.52 2.36 14.73
CA ASP A 174 18.74 1.19 15.15
C ASP A 174 17.59 1.56 16.12
N ASP A 175 17.70 2.72 16.78
CA ASP A 175 16.73 3.23 17.75
C ASP A 175 15.85 4.36 17.21
N LYS A 176 15.92 4.65 15.91
CA LYS A 176 15.19 5.78 15.32
C LYS A 176 13.69 5.72 15.58
N ASP A 177 13.07 4.55 15.43
CA ASP A 177 11.62 4.40 15.67
C ASP A 177 11.29 4.48 17.17
N LEU A 178 12.16 3.97 18.04
CA LEU A 178 12.03 4.07 19.51
C LEU A 178 12.11 5.52 19.97
N VAL A 179 13.09 6.27 19.47
CA VAL A 179 13.29 7.68 19.74
C VAL A 179 12.10 8.52 19.23
N ASP A 180 11.61 8.24 18.02
CA ASP A 180 10.40 8.89 17.48
C ASP A 180 9.15 8.58 18.32
N ALA A 181 9.00 7.35 18.81
CA ALA A 181 7.90 6.95 19.68
C ALA A 181 7.93 7.67 21.04
N ILE A 182 9.09 7.71 21.71
CA ILE A 182 9.28 8.43 22.98
C ILE A 182 9.04 9.93 22.80
N MET A 183 9.52 10.52 21.70
CA MET A 183 9.24 11.92 21.35
C MET A 183 7.74 12.19 21.20
N ALA A 184 7.00 11.28 20.58
CA ALA A 184 5.55 11.43 20.43
C ALA A 184 4.84 11.43 21.79
N ILE A 185 5.26 10.55 22.70
CA ILE A 185 4.69 10.48 24.07
C ILE A 185 4.95 11.79 24.83
N GLY A 186 6.18 12.29 24.80
CA GLY A 186 6.58 13.53 25.49
C GLY A 186 5.85 14.78 24.97
N LYS A 187 5.50 14.82 23.69
CA LYS A 187 4.76 15.95 23.09
C LYS A 187 3.24 15.90 23.34
N SER A 188 2.72 14.82 23.93
CA SER A 188 1.27 14.66 24.14
C SER A 188 0.70 15.72 25.10
N ARG A 189 -0.54 16.17 24.85
CA ARG A 189 -1.20 17.32 25.54
C ARG A 189 -1.23 17.23 27.08
N ARG A 190 -1.03 16.05 27.66
CA ARG A 190 -1.05 15.83 29.12
C ARG A 190 0.30 16.07 29.78
N ALA A 191 1.39 15.83 29.08
CA ALA A 191 2.73 16.11 29.58
C ALA A 191 3.16 17.47 29.04
N LYS A 192 3.05 18.54 29.84
CA LYS A 192 3.73 19.83 29.55
C LYS A 192 5.27 19.73 29.60
N MET A 193 5.83 18.54 29.40
CA MET A 193 7.26 18.26 29.44
C MET A 193 7.78 18.11 28.03
N ILE A 194 8.51 19.12 27.56
CA ILE A 194 9.28 19.02 26.33
C ILE A 194 10.65 18.44 26.71
N TRP A 195 10.90 17.18 26.38
CA TRP A 195 12.22 16.58 26.57
C TRP A 195 13.14 16.93 25.40
N GLY A 196 14.40 17.25 25.71
CA GLY A 196 15.44 17.42 24.70
C GLY A 196 15.73 16.10 23.98
N ARG A 197 16.14 16.18 22.70
CA ARG A 197 16.44 14.99 21.89
C ARG A 197 17.52 14.12 22.53
N ASP A 198 18.55 14.74 23.13
CA ASP A 198 19.65 14.02 23.79
C ASP A 198 19.18 13.24 25.02
N THR A 199 18.25 13.81 25.80
CA THR A 199 17.61 13.11 26.93
C THR A 199 16.83 11.89 26.44
N ILE A 200 16.16 12.00 25.30
CA ILE A 200 15.40 10.88 24.72
C ILE A 200 16.32 9.79 24.19
N ILE A 201 17.44 10.16 23.56
CA ILE A 201 18.47 9.22 23.12
C ILE A 201 19.06 8.47 24.31
N ASP A 202 19.36 9.19 25.41
CA ASP A 202 19.84 8.57 26.66
C ASP A 202 18.84 7.58 27.24
N VAL A 203 17.54 7.93 27.28
CA VAL A 203 16.47 7.00 27.68
C VAL A 203 16.40 5.79 26.75
N ALA A 204 16.40 6.00 25.43
CA ALA A 204 16.34 4.92 24.44
C ALA A 204 17.53 3.95 24.60
N SER A 205 18.72 4.47 24.89
CA SER A 205 19.92 3.65 25.11
C SER A 205 19.80 2.68 26.31
N GLY A 206 18.95 3.01 27.29
CA GLY A 206 18.64 2.14 28.44
C GLY A 206 17.59 1.06 28.16
N LEU A 207 16.96 1.08 26.98
CA LEU A 207 15.94 0.12 26.56
C LEU A 207 16.50 -0.90 25.56
N PRO A 208 15.79 -2.03 25.31
CA PRO A 208 16.12 -2.93 24.22
C PRO A 208 16.20 -2.20 22.88
N CYS A 209 17.11 -2.62 22.01
CA CYS A 209 17.25 -2.03 20.68
C CYS A 209 15.99 -2.28 19.83
N SER A 210 15.52 -1.27 19.09
CA SER A 210 14.37 -1.44 18.18
C SER A 210 14.70 -2.06 16.82
N TYR A 211 15.99 -2.08 16.43
CA TYR A 211 16.45 -2.56 15.13
C TYR A 211 15.71 -1.92 13.93
N SER A 212 15.32 -0.65 14.06
CA SER A 212 14.47 0.05 13.11
C SER A 212 15.03 0.10 11.68
N ARG A 213 16.35 -0.03 11.54
CA ARG A 213 17.06 0.08 10.25
C ARG A 213 17.72 -1.22 9.82
N ASN A 214 17.48 -2.33 10.53
CA ASN A 214 17.92 -3.62 10.04
C ASN A 214 17.08 -4.04 8.82
N LEU A 215 17.73 -4.06 7.66
CA LEU A 215 17.17 -4.49 6.37
C LEU A 215 18.02 -5.61 5.76
N GLN A 216 18.92 -6.20 6.55
CA GLN A 216 19.71 -7.35 6.14
C GLN A 216 18.82 -8.58 6.13
N GLY A 217 18.99 -9.43 5.12
CA GLY A 217 18.20 -10.64 4.92
C GLY A 217 17.28 -10.53 3.71
N ALA A 218 16.37 -11.49 3.58
CA ALA A 218 15.43 -11.56 2.47
C ALA A 218 14.03 -11.93 2.95
N VAL A 219 13.03 -11.64 2.10
CA VAL A 219 11.68 -12.12 2.32
C VAL A 219 11.38 -13.29 1.40
N SER A 220 10.65 -14.26 1.93
CA SER A 220 10.23 -15.43 1.16
C SER A 220 9.32 -15.02 0.01
N THR A 221 9.61 -15.53 -1.19
CA THR A 221 8.72 -15.40 -2.35
C THR A 221 7.35 -16.04 -2.10
N SER A 222 7.26 -17.07 -1.25
CA SER A 222 5.98 -17.70 -0.87
C SER A 222 5.08 -16.72 -0.12
N ASP A 223 5.64 -15.98 0.84
CA ASP A 223 4.89 -15.08 1.70
C ASP A 223 4.36 -13.89 0.91
N VAL A 224 5.21 -13.33 0.03
CA VAL A 224 4.79 -12.27 -0.89
C VAL A 224 3.70 -12.76 -1.85
N ARG A 225 3.85 -13.98 -2.39
CA ARG A 225 2.87 -14.58 -3.30
C ARG A 225 1.51 -14.74 -2.66
N VAL A 226 1.42 -15.29 -1.44
CA VAL A 226 0.11 -15.48 -0.78
C VAL A 226 -0.57 -14.15 -0.44
N LEU A 227 0.20 -13.11 -0.10
CA LEU A 227 -0.35 -11.76 0.10
C LEU A 227 -0.88 -11.16 -1.20
N ILE A 228 -0.20 -11.38 -2.33
CA ILE A 228 -0.67 -10.94 -3.64
C ILE A 228 -1.92 -11.73 -4.07
N GLU A 229 -1.95 -13.06 -3.85
CA GLU A 229 -3.14 -13.88 -4.09
C GLU A 229 -4.34 -13.32 -3.31
N LEU A 230 -4.16 -12.96 -2.04
CA LEU A 230 -5.20 -12.34 -1.22
C LEU A 230 -5.59 -10.95 -1.72
N ALA A 231 -4.64 -10.12 -2.14
CA ALA A 231 -4.93 -8.79 -2.67
C ALA A 231 -5.73 -8.83 -3.97
N VAL A 232 -5.38 -9.75 -4.88
CA VAL A 232 -6.16 -10.02 -6.10
C VAL A 232 -7.54 -10.56 -5.74
N ALA A 233 -7.64 -11.44 -4.74
CA ALA A 233 -8.91 -11.95 -4.23
C ALA A 233 -9.84 -10.84 -3.74
N LEU A 234 -9.32 -9.97 -2.86
CA LEU A 234 -10.04 -8.84 -2.28
C LEU A 234 -10.54 -7.89 -3.38
N SER A 235 -9.68 -7.58 -4.35
CA SER A 235 -10.02 -6.71 -5.47
C SER A 235 -11.24 -7.18 -6.26
N ARG A 236 -11.45 -8.50 -6.38
CA ARG A 236 -12.59 -9.09 -7.12
C ARG A 236 -13.89 -9.11 -6.33
N THR A 237 -13.83 -9.07 -4.99
CA THR A 237 -15.05 -8.93 -4.18
C THR A 237 -15.79 -7.62 -4.51
N PHE A 238 -15.07 -6.59 -4.94
CA PHE A 238 -15.66 -5.33 -5.41
C PHE A 238 -16.33 -5.44 -6.79
N THR A 239 -15.98 -6.43 -7.59
CA THR A 239 -16.47 -6.58 -8.97
C THR A 239 -17.59 -7.62 -9.07
N GLY A 240 -18.09 -8.14 -7.94
CA GLY A 240 -19.11 -9.20 -7.89
C GLY A 240 -18.73 -10.50 -8.62
N ALA A 241 -17.49 -10.63 -9.09
CA ALA A 241 -17.03 -11.76 -9.87
C ALA A 241 -16.59 -12.84 -8.88
N GLY A 242 -17.37 -13.91 -8.76
CA GLY A 242 -17.08 -15.04 -7.86
C GLY A 242 -15.66 -15.61 -8.04
N TRP A 243 -15.20 -16.40 -7.07
CA TRP A 243 -13.88 -17.03 -7.11
C TRP A 243 -13.79 -18.02 -8.29
N VAL A 244 -13.00 -17.69 -9.32
CA VAL A 244 -12.71 -18.58 -10.47
C VAL A 244 -11.22 -18.97 -10.40
N PRO A 245 -10.78 -20.18 -10.76
CA PRO A 245 -9.36 -20.58 -10.72
C PRO A 245 -8.39 -19.80 -11.64
N SER A 246 -8.87 -18.90 -12.51
CA SER A 246 -8.09 -18.27 -13.59
C SER A 246 -7.16 -17.10 -13.17
N HIS A 247 -6.90 -16.87 -11.88
CA HIS A 247 -6.10 -15.71 -11.42
C HIS A 247 -4.58 -15.92 -11.46
N ALA A 248 -4.14 -17.11 -11.83
CA ALA A 248 -2.73 -17.44 -11.92
C ALA A 248 -1.98 -16.40 -12.77
N GLY A 249 -2.54 -15.98 -13.92
CA GLY A 249 -1.88 -15.00 -14.79
C GLY A 249 -1.61 -13.64 -14.13
N ALA A 250 -2.58 -13.09 -13.38
CA ALA A 250 -2.40 -11.81 -12.69
C ALA A 250 -1.40 -11.92 -11.53
N VAL A 251 -1.47 -13.01 -10.77
CA VAL A 251 -0.52 -13.28 -9.67
C VAL A 251 0.88 -13.49 -10.22
N GLU A 252 1.06 -14.27 -11.30
CA GLU A 252 2.35 -14.47 -11.95
C GLU A 252 2.91 -13.15 -12.50
N SER A 253 2.10 -12.33 -13.16
CA SER A 253 2.54 -11.03 -13.67
C SER A 253 3.05 -10.11 -12.55
N LEU A 254 2.32 -10.06 -11.43
CA LEU A 254 2.73 -9.30 -10.25
C LEU A 254 3.98 -9.90 -9.57
N MET A 255 4.08 -11.23 -9.49
CA MET A 255 5.27 -11.89 -8.92
C MET A 255 6.51 -11.66 -9.78
N ARG A 256 6.40 -11.70 -11.11
CA ARG A 256 7.51 -11.40 -12.03
C ARG A 256 8.04 -9.97 -11.86
N ALA A 257 7.24 -9.04 -11.33
CA ALA A 257 7.71 -7.68 -11.03
C ALA A 257 8.86 -7.66 -10.01
N PHE A 258 8.88 -8.61 -9.06
CA PHE A 258 9.97 -8.72 -8.08
C PHE A 258 11.27 -9.30 -8.67
N SER A 259 11.20 -9.90 -9.86
CA SER A 259 12.33 -10.52 -10.56
C SER A 259 13.00 -9.58 -11.58
N ILE A 260 12.46 -8.39 -11.84
CA ILE A 260 13.02 -7.43 -12.83
C ILE A 260 14.46 -7.03 -12.49
N HIS A 261 14.82 -7.04 -11.21
CA HIS A 261 16.10 -6.56 -10.71
C HIS A 261 17.01 -7.67 -10.15
N THR A 262 16.58 -8.94 -10.17
CA THR A 262 17.37 -10.08 -9.66
C THR A 262 17.54 -11.19 -10.68
N ASN A 263 18.78 -11.62 -10.86
CA ASN A 263 19.12 -12.79 -11.67
C ASN A 263 18.76 -14.08 -10.92
N SER A 264 17.48 -14.44 -10.90
CA SER A 264 16.96 -15.80 -10.54
C SER A 264 17.05 -16.28 -9.08
N SER A 265 17.16 -15.40 -8.07
CA SER A 265 17.07 -15.81 -6.66
C SER A 265 15.62 -16.09 -6.22
N THR A 266 15.42 -17.13 -5.41
CA THR A 266 14.14 -17.46 -4.73
C THR A 266 13.79 -16.50 -3.58
N GLU A 267 14.65 -15.52 -3.34
CA GLU A 267 14.64 -14.57 -2.24
C GLU A 267 14.52 -13.14 -2.77
N ILE A 268 13.70 -12.33 -2.11
CA ILE A 268 13.47 -10.93 -2.46
C ILE A 268 14.21 -10.04 -1.45
N THR A 269 15.22 -9.29 -1.93
CA THR A 269 15.97 -8.34 -1.11
C THR A 269 15.17 -7.07 -0.83
N TRP A 270 15.66 -6.24 0.10
CA TRP A 270 15.05 -4.95 0.42
C TRP A 270 14.93 -4.02 -0.80
N GLU A 271 15.95 -3.94 -1.65
CA GLU A 271 15.97 -3.06 -2.82
C GLU A 271 14.87 -3.45 -3.82
N ASN A 272 14.73 -4.75 -4.11
CA ASN A 272 13.69 -5.26 -4.99
C ASN A 272 12.30 -5.11 -4.37
N PHE A 273 12.16 -5.44 -3.08
CA PHE A 273 10.89 -5.34 -2.38
C PHE A 273 10.38 -3.89 -2.34
N SER A 274 11.27 -2.96 -1.99
CA SER A 274 10.93 -1.55 -1.83
C SER A 274 10.64 -0.86 -3.16
N SER A 275 11.46 -1.11 -4.19
CA SER A 275 11.24 -0.56 -5.53
C SER A 275 9.93 -1.08 -6.13
N THR A 276 9.64 -2.38 -5.97
CA THR A 276 8.43 -3.01 -6.52
C THR A 276 7.16 -2.54 -5.79
N LEU A 277 7.15 -2.50 -4.45
CA LEU A 277 5.95 -2.06 -3.73
C LEU A 277 5.67 -0.58 -3.90
N ILE A 278 6.69 0.27 -3.85
CA ILE A 278 6.50 1.72 -4.01
C ILE A 278 6.17 2.06 -5.45
N GLY A 279 6.86 1.43 -6.40
CA GLY A 279 6.78 1.74 -7.81
C GLY A 279 5.69 0.99 -8.57
N SER A 280 5.27 -0.20 -8.16
CA SER A 280 4.35 -1.03 -8.96
C SER A 280 3.09 -1.44 -8.21
N MET A 281 3.11 -1.51 -6.87
CA MET A 281 1.96 -1.96 -6.07
C MET A 281 1.73 -1.07 -4.82
N PRO A 282 1.65 0.27 -4.96
CA PRO A 282 1.58 1.19 -3.83
C PRO A 282 0.35 0.99 -2.93
N ASN A 283 -0.71 0.37 -3.44
CA ASN A 283 -1.94 0.11 -2.70
C ASN A 283 -2.01 -1.29 -2.06
N LEU A 284 -0.97 -2.13 -2.17
CA LEU A 284 -1.00 -3.47 -1.56
C LEU A 284 -1.22 -3.42 -0.04
N LEU A 285 -0.37 -2.69 0.70
CA LEU A 285 -0.50 -2.60 2.17
C LEU A 285 -1.80 -1.94 2.61
N PRO A 286 -2.24 -0.82 2.00
CA PRO A 286 -3.56 -0.29 2.27
C PRO A 286 -4.71 -1.28 2.07
N LEU A 287 -4.65 -2.12 1.03
CA LEU A 287 -5.70 -3.09 0.74
C LEU A 287 -5.75 -4.18 1.81
N LEU A 288 -4.60 -4.71 2.20
CA LEU A 288 -4.48 -5.72 3.25
C LEU A 288 -4.90 -5.17 4.62
N SER A 289 -4.50 -3.94 4.96
CA SER A 289 -4.94 -3.28 6.20
C SER A 289 -6.44 -3.06 6.22
N GLY A 290 -7.00 -2.55 5.12
CA GLY A 290 -8.45 -2.32 5.00
C GLY A 290 -9.27 -3.62 5.13
N TYR A 291 -8.73 -4.74 4.66
CA TYR A 291 -9.34 -6.06 4.88
C TYR A 291 -9.44 -6.40 6.37
N ILE A 292 -8.35 -6.30 7.12
CA ILE A 292 -8.35 -6.57 8.57
C ILE A 292 -9.29 -5.58 9.29
N GLU A 293 -9.17 -4.28 9.03
CA GLU A 293 -9.99 -3.25 9.65
C GLU A 293 -11.50 -3.51 9.46
N ARG A 294 -11.92 -3.88 8.23
CA ARG A 294 -13.31 -4.19 7.91
C ARG A 294 -13.78 -5.46 8.60
N THR A 295 -12.95 -6.51 8.59
CA THR A 295 -13.32 -7.79 9.20
C THR A 295 -13.56 -7.68 10.71
N PHE A 296 -12.78 -6.82 11.36
CA PHE A 296 -12.91 -6.54 12.79
C PHE A 296 -13.84 -5.34 13.10
N GLU A 297 -14.60 -4.86 12.11
CA GLU A 297 -15.53 -3.71 12.20
C GLU A 297 -14.93 -2.48 12.91
N ILE A 298 -13.64 -2.25 12.67
CA ILE A 298 -12.89 -1.15 13.26
C ILE A 298 -13.25 0.16 12.56
N THR A 299 -13.45 0.08 11.25
CA THR A 299 -13.91 1.19 10.43
C THR A 299 -15.07 0.74 9.56
N ASP A 300 -16.08 1.61 9.45
CA ASP A 300 -17.14 1.48 8.44
C ASP A 300 -16.69 2.04 7.08
N LEU A 301 -15.47 2.59 7.01
CA LEU A 301 -14.87 3.08 5.78
C LEU A 301 -14.55 1.88 4.88
N VAL A 302 -15.39 1.69 3.88
CA VAL A 302 -15.02 0.86 2.74
C VAL A 302 -13.76 1.48 2.13
N TRP A 303 -12.83 0.64 1.64
CA TRP A 303 -11.62 1.08 0.93
C TRP A 303 -11.94 2.01 -0.27
N VAL A 304 -13.20 1.98 -0.69
CA VAL A 304 -13.89 2.87 -1.60
C VAL A 304 -14.71 3.86 -0.77
N ASP A 305 -14.50 5.16 -0.95
CA ASP A 305 -15.34 6.19 -0.32
C ASP A 305 -16.83 5.86 -0.54
N ALA A 306 -17.67 5.99 0.47
CA ALA A 306 -19.11 5.71 0.34
C ALA A 306 -19.75 6.56 -0.79
N ALA A 307 -19.24 7.76 -1.03
CA ALA A 307 -19.66 8.61 -2.15
C ALA A 307 -19.24 8.04 -3.53
N LEU A 308 -18.17 7.24 -3.59
CA LEU A 308 -17.77 6.54 -4.81
C LEU A 308 -18.62 5.28 -5.08
N ALA A 309 -19.24 4.70 -4.04
CA ALA A 309 -20.06 3.50 -4.19
C ALA A 309 -21.24 3.71 -5.16
N GLU A 310 -21.83 4.91 -5.19
CA GLU A 310 -22.90 5.28 -6.11
C GLU A 310 -22.44 5.34 -7.59
N HIS A 311 -21.13 5.52 -7.81
CA HIS A 311 -20.50 5.58 -9.13
C HIS A 311 -19.88 4.24 -9.57
N MET A 312 -19.96 3.19 -8.75
CA MET A 312 -19.42 1.88 -9.09
C MET A 312 -20.33 1.17 -10.10
N HIS A 313 -19.93 1.16 -11.37
CA HIS A 313 -20.67 0.54 -12.48
C HIS A 313 -19.92 -0.63 -13.14
N ILE A 314 -18.80 -1.05 -12.54
CA ILE A 314 -17.78 -1.89 -13.17
C ILE A 314 -18.28 -3.27 -13.63
N ASN A 315 -19.32 -3.83 -13.01
CA ASN A 315 -19.77 -5.20 -13.30
C ASN A 315 -20.42 -5.32 -14.68
N LYS A 316 -21.23 -4.32 -15.07
CA LYS A 316 -21.80 -4.27 -16.42
C LYS A 316 -20.68 -4.08 -17.44
N PHE A 317 -19.72 -3.26 -17.08
CA PHE A 317 -18.66 -2.82 -17.96
C PHE A 317 -17.60 -3.89 -18.26
N LEU A 318 -17.22 -4.66 -17.24
CA LEU A 318 -16.32 -5.80 -17.41
C LEU A 318 -16.93 -6.89 -18.28
N ALA A 319 -18.26 -7.01 -18.32
CA ALA A 319 -18.93 -7.97 -19.20
C ALA A 319 -18.86 -7.55 -20.68
N ASP A 320 -18.83 -6.24 -20.94
CA ASP A 320 -18.76 -5.67 -22.29
C ASP A 320 -17.31 -5.52 -22.80
N SER A 321 -16.33 -5.60 -21.90
CA SER A 321 -14.90 -5.51 -22.17
C SER A 321 -14.35 -6.78 -22.84
N ARG A 322 -13.61 -6.59 -23.93
CA ARG A 322 -12.85 -7.63 -24.66
C ARG A 322 -11.39 -7.68 -24.23
N THR A 323 -10.84 -6.57 -23.75
CA THR A 323 -9.41 -6.47 -23.39
C THR A 323 -9.13 -6.66 -21.91
N VAL A 324 -9.99 -6.11 -21.05
CA VAL A 324 -9.75 -6.08 -19.60
C VAL A 324 -10.45 -7.25 -18.92
N SER A 325 -9.63 -8.16 -18.37
CA SER A 325 -10.10 -9.22 -17.49
C SER A 325 -10.26 -8.73 -16.04
N PRO A 326 -11.03 -9.42 -15.19
CA PRO A 326 -11.05 -9.13 -13.74
C PRO A 326 -9.67 -9.15 -13.09
N GLY A 327 -8.73 -9.96 -13.60
CA GLY A 327 -7.35 -10.01 -13.12
C GLY A 327 -6.55 -8.75 -13.48
N TYR A 328 -6.82 -8.14 -14.63
CA TYR A 328 -6.21 -6.87 -15.03
C TYR A 328 -6.75 -5.73 -14.18
N LEU A 329 -8.06 -5.71 -13.92
CA LEU A 329 -8.65 -4.73 -13.01
C LEU A 329 -8.11 -4.84 -11.58
N ALA A 330 -7.86 -6.05 -11.07
CA ALA A 330 -7.20 -6.22 -9.78
C ALA A 330 -5.81 -5.59 -9.75
N GLN A 331 -5.03 -5.71 -10.83
CA GLN A 331 -3.73 -5.04 -10.96
C GLN A 331 -3.86 -3.52 -11.02
N LEU A 332 -4.92 -2.98 -11.66
CA LEU A 332 -5.23 -1.55 -11.65
C LEU A 332 -5.46 -1.01 -10.24
N LEU A 333 -6.20 -1.75 -9.41
CA LEU A 333 -6.51 -1.36 -8.03
C LEU A 333 -5.27 -1.30 -7.13
N LEU A 334 -4.21 -2.05 -7.47
CA LEU A 334 -2.93 -1.99 -6.77
C LEU A 334 -2.14 -0.72 -7.07
N ILE A 335 -2.47 0.00 -8.15
CA ILE A 335 -1.79 1.24 -8.56
C ILE A 335 -2.68 2.46 -8.33
N ILE A 336 -3.88 2.46 -8.91
CA ILE A 336 -4.79 3.61 -8.93
C ILE A 336 -5.59 3.63 -7.61
N PRO A 337 -5.53 4.72 -6.84
CA PRO A 337 -6.09 4.77 -5.49
C PRO A 337 -7.63 4.83 -5.46
N GLY A 338 -8.19 4.57 -4.28
CA GLY A 338 -9.56 4.93 -3.91
C GLY A 338 -10.66 4.13 -4.59
N GLY A 339 -10.35 3.00 -5.22
CA GLY A 339 -11.35 2.26 -6.00
C GLY A 339 -11.78 2.98 -7.28
N LEU A 340 -11.06 4.02 -7.73
CA LEU A 340 -11.35 4.71 -8.99
C LEU A 340 -11.45 3.78 -10.20
N PRO A 341 -10.65 2.69 -10.33
CA PRO A 341 -10.86 1.72 -11.41
C PRO A 341 -12.25 1.08 -11.43
N LEU A 342 -12.98 1.11 -10.32
CA LEU A 342 -14.35 0.59 -10.21
C LEU A 342 -15.39 1.61 -10.69
N CYS A 343 -14.99 2.87 -10.91
CA CYS A 343 -15.85 3.97 -11.32
C CYS A 343 -15.82 4.22 -12.84
N PHE A 344 -15.07 3.43 -13.63
CA PHE A 344 -15.14 3.51 -15.08
C PHE A 344 -16.56 3.18 -15.54
N LYS A 345 -17.09 4.02 -16.43
CA LYS A 345 -18.50 3.99 -16.81
C LYS A 345 -18.71 3.75 -18.30
N ASP A 346 -17.86 4.32 -19.17
CA ASP A 346 -18.07 4.30 -20.61
C ASP A 346 -16.83 3.80 -21.38
N ILE A 347 -17.03 2.89 -22.33
CA ILE A 347 -16.04 2.48 -23.34
C ILE A 347 -16.24 3.42 -24.51
N LEU A 348 -15.36 4.41 -24.65
CA LEU A 348 -15.41 5.40 -25.72
C LEU A 348 -14.94 4.83 -27.07
N PHE A 349 -14.13 3.77 -27.03
CA PHE A 349 -13.65 3.08 -28.21
C PHE A 349 -13.39 1.61 -27.87
N GLN A 350 -13.78 0.71 -28.76
CA GLN A 350 -13.47 -0.72 -28.70
C GLN A 350 -13.26 -1.24 -30.13
N GLY A 351 -12.16 -1.97 -30.35
CA GLY A 351 -11.91 -2.68 -31.60
C GLY A 351 -10.47 -2.63 -32.09
N VAL A 352 -10.26 -3.19 -33.28
CA VAL A 352 -8.97 -3.19 -33.96
C VAL A 352 -8.55 -1.75 -34.32
N PRO A 353 -7.31 -1.35 -34.02
CA PRO A 353 -6.81 -0.03 -34.36
C PRO A 353 -6.84 0.25 -35.87
N ARG A 354 -7.21 1.48 -36.25
CA ARG A 354 -7.15 2.01 -37.62
C ARG A 354 -6.75 3.47 -37.57
N GLU A 355 -6.12 3.97 -38.63
CA GLU A 355 -5.70 5.38 -38.74
C GLU A 355 -6.84 6.37 -38.48
N ILE A 356 -8.06 6.09 -38.95
CA ILE A 356 -9.23 6.95 -38.75
C ILE A 356 -9.57 7.18 -37.26
N HIS A 357 -9.15 6.29 -36.37
CA HIS A 357 -9.43 6.39 -34.93
C HIS A 357 -8.39 7.23 -34.18
N ILE A 358 -7.23 7.50 -34.80
CA ILE A 358 -6.05 8.08 -34.15
C ILE A 358 -6.33 9.47 -33.57
N ASN A 359 -6.99 10.34 -34.33
CA ASN A 359 -7.28 11.71 -33.94
C ASN A 359 -8.29 11.74 -32.78
N THR A 360 -9.27 10.84 -32.83
CA THR A 360 -10.29 10.72 -31.79
C THR A 360 -9.65 10.23 -30.48
N ILE A 361 -8.85 9.16 -30.52
CA ILE A 361 -8.15 8.63 -29.35
C ILE A 361 -7.18 9.68 -28.79
N ALA A 362 -6.37 10.31 -29.65
CA ALA A 362 -5.44 11.37 -29.27
C ALA A 362 -6.13 12.54 -28.57
N THR A 363 -7.29 12.95 -29.09
CA THR A 363 -8.08 14.05 -28.50
C THR A 363 -8.62 13.65 -27.14
N GLN A 364 -9.18 12.44 -27.03
CA GLN A 364 -9.74 11.95 -25.77
C GLN A 364 -8.68 11.78 -24.68
N LEU A 365 -7.47 11.31 -25.02
CA LEU A 365 -6.37 11.14 -24.07
C LEU A 365 -5.82 12.45 -23.49
N ARG A 366 -6.24 13.61 -24.01
CA ARG A 366 -5.93 14.92 -23.39
C ARG A 366 -6.76 15.18 -22.14
N ASP A 367 -7.91 14.52 -22.00
CA ASP A 367 -8.76 14.64 -20.83
C ASP A 367 -8.32 13.69 -19.71
N PRO A 368 -8.35 14.13 -18.44
CA PRO A 368 -8.10 13.25 -17.31
C PRO A 368 -9.21 12.20 -17.16
N GLY A 369 -8.90 11.10 -16.48
CA GLY A 369 -9.84 10.01 -16.23
C GLY A 369 -10.07 9.10 -17.44
N ARG A 370 -9.09 9.00 -18.34
CA ARG A 370 -9.09 8.02 -19.43
C ARG A 370 -8.12 6.89 -19.12
N ALA A 371 -8.48 5.68 -19.55
CA ALA A 371 -7.60 4.53 -19.57
C ALA A 371 -7.63 3.89 -20.97
N LEU A 372 -6.52 3.96 -21.71
CA LEU A 372 -6.36 3.25 -22.98
C LEU A 372 -5.69 1.91 -22.71
N PHE A 373 -6.38 0.82 -23.02
CA PHE A 373 -5.86 -0.54 -23.01
C PHE A 373 -5.43 -0.93 -24.41
N ILE A 374 -4.24 -1.52 -24.49
CA ILE A 374 -3.60 -1.99 -25.72
C ILE A 374 -3.30 -3.47 -25.50
N GLN A 375 -3.97 -4.34 -26.25
CA GLN A 375 -3.74 -5.77 -26.23
C GLN A 375 -3.12 -6.22 -27.54
N GLY A 376 -2.15 -7.12 -27.46
CA GLY A 376 -1.50 -7.66 -28.64
C GLY A 376 -0.50 -8.76 -28.34
N GLN A 377 0.26 -9.15 -29.37
CA GLN A 377 1.31 -10.15 -29.28
C GLN A 377 2.67 -9.56 -29.67
N SER A 378 3.73 -9.98 -28.99
CA SER A 378 5.10 -9.62 -29.37
C SER A 378 5.71 -10.71 -30.24
N HIS A 379 6.17 -10.33 -31.44
CA HIS A 379 6.98 -11.19 -32.30
C HIS A 379 8.44 -11.10 -31.86
N SER A 380 8.78 -11.75 -30.76
CA SER A 380 10.19 -11.86 -30.36
C SER A 380 10.94 -12.79 -31.34
N GLN A 381 12.20 -12.48 -31.65
CA GLN A 381 13.01 -13.26 -32.60
C GLN A 381 13.38 -14.66 -32.07
N SER A 382 13.12 -14.97 -30.80
CA SER A 382 13.29 -16.31 -30.24
C SER A 382 12.03 -17.15 -30.47
N GLN A 383 12.18 -18.31 -31.11
CA GLN A 383 11.12 -19.24 -31.54
C GLN A 383 10.25 -19.85 -30.43
N ASP A 384 10.36 -19.39 -29.18
CA ASP A 384 9.62 -19.94 -28.05
C ASP A 384 8.52 -18.97 -27.59
N ALA A 385 7.31 -19.25 -28.09
CA ALA A 385 6.00 -18.71 -27.71
C ALA A 385 5.70 -17.22 -28.03
N GLU A 386 4.59 -16.99 -28.74
CA GLU A 386 3.91 -15.70 -28.80
C GLU A 386 3.49 -15.28 -27.38
N GLU A 387 4.12 -14.25 -26.83
CA GLU A 387 3.77 -13.72 -25.51
C GLU A 387 2.71 -12.63 -25.66
N SER A 388 1.57 -12.78 -24.98
CA SER A 388 0.49 -11.79 -25.00
C SER A 388 0.77 -10.63 -24.06
N HIS A 389 0.71 -9.43 -24.60
CA HIS A 389 0.93 -8.18 -23.89
C HIS A 389 -0.38 -7.45 -23.66
N CYS A 390 -0.49 -6.83 -22.48
CA CYS A 390 -1.53 -5.86 -22.20
C CYS A 390 -0.87 -4.63 -21.54
N ILE A 391 -1.04 -3.47 -22.16
CA ILE A 391 -0.52 -2.20 -21.70
C ILE A 391 -1.68 -1.25 -21.44
N CYS A 392 -1.60 -0.46 -20.38
CA CYS A 392 -2.58 0.55 -20.07
C CYS A 392 -1.92 1.94 -19.93
N VAL A 393 -2.55 2.93 -20.53
CA VAL A 393 -2.20 4.35 -20.40
C VAL A 393 -3.33 5.05 -19.65
N TYR A 394 -3.06 5.50 -18.42
CA TYR A 394 -4.03 6.23 -17.59
C TYR A 394 -3.69 7.73 -17.56
N THR A 395 -4.65 8.60 -17.84
CA THR A 395 -4.44 10.06 -18.00
C THR A 395 -4.64 10.87 -16.71
N GLY A 396 -4.58 10.22 -15.54
CA GLY A 396 -4.72 10.86 -14.23
C GLY A 396 -6.18 11.02 -13.78
N THR A 397 -6.40 11.62 -12.62
CA THR A 397 -7.72 11.66 -11.97
C THR A 397 -8.47 12.98 -12.26
N PRO A 398 -9.76 12.93 -12.69
CA PRO A 398 -10.58 14.12 -12.85
C PRO A 398 -10.68 14.96 -11.57
N LYS A 399 -10.84 16.28 -11.71
CA LYS A 399 -10.83 17.21 -10.57
C LYS A 399 -11.90 16.89 -9.52
N HIS A 400 -13.11 16.52 -9.94
CA HIS A 400 -14.21 16.20 -9.02
C HIS A 400 -13.90 14.94 -8.19
N PHE A 401 -13.10 14.01 -8.72
CA PHE A 401 -12.66 12.83 -7.97
C PHE A 401 -11.54 13.11 -6.95
N LYS A 402 -10.80 14.22 -7.11
CA LYS A 402 -9.66 14.55 -6.22
C LYS A 402 -10.09 14.75 -4.77
N ALA A 403 -11.32 15.21 -4.53
CA ALA A 403 -11.86 15.42 -3.19
C ALA A 403 -12.02 14.10 -2.40
N TYR A 404 -12.24 12.97 -3.07
CA TYR A 404 -12.40 11.64 -2.45
C TYR A 404 -11.06 10.95 -2.16
N LEU A 405 -9.94 11.56 -2.56
CA LEU A 405 -8.60 11.04 -2.27
C LEU A 405 -8.11 11.65 -0.95
N ASP A 406 -8.22 10.89 0.14
CA ASP A 406 -7.86 11.25 1.55
C ASP A 406 -6.40 11.73 1.78
N SER A 407 -5.59 11.74 0.73
CA SER A 407 -4.44 12.62 0.61
C SER A 407 -4.19 12.85 -0.87
N PRO A 408 -4.00 14.11 -1.31
CA PRO A 408 -3.34 14.37 -2.57
C PRO A 408 -1.87 14.00 -2.39
N GLY A 409 -1.58 12.70 -2.38
CA GLY A 409 -0.27 12.25 -2.76
C GLY A 409 -0.06 12.63 -4.22
N ILE A 410 1.21 12.71 -4.61
CA ILE A 410 1.72 12.97 -5.96
C ILE A 410 0.95 12.20 -7.07
N TRP A 411 0.30 11.10 -6.72
CA TRP A 411 -0.52 10.19 -7.52
C TRP A 411 -1.77 10.78 -8.21
N SER A 412 -2.44 11.82 -7.68
CA SER A 412 -3.76 12.23 -8.21
C SER A 412 -3.71 12.88 -9.60
N ASP A 413 -2.53 13.33 -10.02
CA ASP A 413 -2.38 14.26 -11.15
C ASP A 413 -1.44 13.73 -12.26
N ALA A 414 -0.87 12.53 -12.10
CA ALA A 414 0.05 11.97 -13.09
C ALA A 414 -0.66 11.12 -14.14
N CYS A 415 -0.24 11.30 -15.39
CA CYS A 415 -0.40 10.26 -16.39
C CYS A 415 0.58 9.12 -16.08
N ILE A 416 0.07 7.89 -16.10
CA ILE A 416 0.81 6.69 -15.73
C ILE A 416 0.63 5.68 -16.86
N VAL A 417 1.74 5.11 -17.32
CA VAL A 417 1.72 3.94 -18.21
C VAL A 417 2.11 2.73 -17.40
N PHE A 418 1.45 1.61 -17.61
CA PHE A 418 1.90 0.37 -17.02
C PHE A 418 1.62 -0.82 -17.94
N SER A 419 2.60 -1.72 -17.95
CA SER A 419 2.48 -3.06 -18.51
C SER A 419 1.74 -3.91 -17.48
N ILE A 420 0.64 -4.52 -17.87
CA ILE A 420 -0.20 -5.42 -17.06
C ILE A 420 0.22 -6.89 -17.28
N SER A 421 0.56 -7.24 -18.51
CA SER A 421 1.00 -8.59 -18.90
C SER A 421 2.14 -8.46 -19.91
N PRO A 422 3.16 -9.32 -19.85
CA PRO A 422 3.33 -10.49 -18.96
C PRO A 422 4.00 -10.17 -17.61
N ILE A 423 4.55 -8.96 -17.47
CA ILE A 423 5.19 -8.48 -16.25
C ILE A 423 4.54 -7.16 -15.86
N HIS A 424 4.07 -7.09 -14.61
CA HIS A 424 3.46 -5.89 -14.07
C HIS A 424 4.51 -4.83 -13.79
N ARG A 425 4.50 -3.73 -14.54
CA ARG A 425 5.49 -2.65 -14.41
C ARG A 425 4.88 -1.29 -14.68
N VAL A 426 5.25 -0.30 -13.88
CA VAL A 426 4.69 1.06 -13.95
C VAL A 426 5.75 2.09 -14.28
N TYR A 427 5.36 3.06 -15.12
CA TYR A 427 6.17 4.16 -15.59
C TYR A 427 5.49 5.49 -15.20
N TYR A 428 6.16 6.25 -14.33
CA TYR A 428 5.70 7.57 -13.84
C TYR A 428 6.31 8.72 -14.65
N PRO A 429 5.83 9.98 -14.54
CA PRO A 429 6.51 11.16 -15.11
C PRO A 429 7.71 11.67 -14.27
N THR A 430 8.70 12.33 -14.90
CA THR A 430 10.04 12.60 -14.32
C THR A 430 10.00 13.45 -13.04
N LYS A 431 9.14 14.46 -12.99
CA LYS A 431 9.04 15.36 -11.82
C LYS A 431 8.52 14.67 -10.54
N GLN A 432 7.99 13.44 -10.65
CA GLN A 432 7.52 12.68 -9.50
C GLN A 432 8.62 11.81 -8.89
N ARG A 433 9.48 11.19 -9.72
CA ARG A 433 10.53 10.27 -9.27
C ARG A 433 11.51 10.91 -8.27
N ASP A 434 11.92 12.15 -8.54
CA ASP A 434 12.83 12.89 -7.67
C ASP A 434 12.15 13.33 -6.37
N GLY A 435 10.85 13.64 -6.37
CA GLY A 435 10.08 13.90 -5.16
C GLY A 435 9.90 12.67 -4.27
N PHE A 436 9.75 11.48 -4.86
CA PHE A 436 9.62 10.20 -4.15
C PHE A 436 10.92 9.81 -3.42
N LEU A 437 12.09 10.04 -4.03
CA LEU A 437 13.40 9.67 -3.47
C LEU A 437 14.04 10.79 -2.64
N ALA A 438 13.78 12.07 -2.95
CA ALA A 438 14.45 13.21 -2.31
C ALA A 438 13.71 13.82 -1.10
N SER A 439 12.56 13.29 -0.66
CA SER A 439 11.81 13.80 0.50
C SER A 439 12.52 13.67 1.87
N GLY A 440 13.82 13.39 1.88
CA GLY A 440 14.71 13.48 3.04
C GLY A 440 15.05 14.91 3.50
N ARG A 441 14.59 15.96 2.82
CA ARG A 441 14.70 17.34 3.30
C ARG A 441 13.34 18.04 3.28
N SER A 442 12.88 18.44 4.46
CA SER A 442 11.76 19.36 4.64
C SER A 442 12.06 20.66 3.90
N ARG A 443 11.36 20.90 2.80
CA ARG A 443 11.26 22.24 2.24
C ARG A 443 9.77 22.52 2.03
N GLU A 444 9.23 23.32 2.95
CA GLU A 444 8.03 24.11 2.72
C GLU A 444 8.39 25.11 1.63
N GLU A 445 8.09 24.79 0.37
CA GLU A 445 8.01 25.80 -0.68
C GLU A 445 6.70 25.59 -1.43
N GLU A 446 5.86 26.61 -1.30
CA GLU A 446 4.67 26.86 -2.11
C GLU A 446 5.06 26.77 -3.60
N SER A 447 4.49 25.80 -4.33
CA SER A 447 4.66 25.74 -5.78
C SER A 447 3.31 25.93 -6.47
N SER A 448 3.27 26.97 -7.29
CA SER A 448 2.20 27.42 -8.16
C SER A 448 1.62 26.30 -9.02
N HIS A 449 0.29 26.20 -9.05
CA HIS A 449 -0.49 25.31 -9.91
C HIS A 449 -0.24 25.57 -11.41
N SER A 450 0.49 24.67 -12.08
CA SER A 450 0.47 24.53 -13.54
C SER A 450 -0.52 23.41 -13.92
N PRO A 451 -1.35 23.57 -14.98
CA PRO A 451 -2.34 22.57 -15.37
C PRO A 451 -1.71 21.26 -15.89
N CYS A 452 -2.40 20.15 -15.59
CA CYS A 452 -1.99 18.75 -15.59
C CYS A 452 -1.67 18.08 -16.96
N VAL A 453 -1.47 18.81 -18.06
CA VAL A 453 -1.27 18.21 -19.41
C VAL A 453 0.20 18.20 -19.87
N GLY A 454 1.13 18.70 -19.05
CA GLY A 454 2.56 18.80 -19.42
C GLY A 454 3.41 17.53 -19.30
N TYR A 455 2.83 16.36 -18.99
CA TYR A 455 3.58 15.14 -18.68
C TYR A 455 3.45 14.00 -19.69
N LEU A 456 2.39 14.01 -20.51
CA LEU A 456 2.19 13.08 -21.60
C LEU A 456 2.34 13.85 -22.91
N ASP A 457 3.41 13.61 -23.64
CA ASP A 457 3.63 14.21 -24.97
C ASP A 457 2.81 13.41 -25.99
N ILE A 458 1.65 13.95 -26.37
CA ILE A 458 0.77 13.36 -27.39
C ILE A 458 1.03 14.05 -28.72
N LYS A 459 1.71 13.37 -29.64
CA LYS A 459 2.00 13.88 -30.98
C LYS A 459 1.37 12.99 -32.03
N ASN A 460 0.51 13.57 -32.85
CA ASN A 460 0.13 12.94 -34.10
C ASN A 460 1.14 13.33 -35.18
N THR A 461 1.77 12.34 -35.80
CA THR A 461 2.78 12.53 -36.85
C THR A 461 2.34 11.82 -38.12
N PRO A 462 2.83 12.22 -39.31
CA PRO A 462 2.53 11.50 -40.55
C PRO A 462 2.88 10.00 -40.49
N ASP A 463 3.90 9.65 -39.69
CA ASP A 463 4.40 8.29 -39.52
C ASP A 463 3.73 7.51 -38.36
N GLY A 464 2.73 8.11 -37.68
CA GLY A 464 1.94 7.45 -36.64
C GLY A 464 1.63 8.28 -35.38
N PHE A 465 1.13 7.60 -34.35
CA PHE A 465 0.74 8.20 -33.07
C PHE A 465 1.81 7.99 -32.01
N ASN A 466 2.35 9.09 -31.49
CA ASN A 466 3.37 9.08 -30.46
C ASN A 466 2.80 9.49 -29.11
N LEU A 467 3.09 8.68 -28.09
CA LEU A 467 2.84 8.95 -26.68
C LEU A 467 4.21 8.95 -25.96
N GLY A 468 4.56 10.04 -25.31
CA GLY A 468 5.82 10.16 -24.56
C GLY A 468 5.58 10.37 -23.06
N ILE A 469 6.18 9.52 -22.21
CA ILE A 469 6.29 9.76 -20.76
C ILE A 469 7.75 9.52 -20.34
N GLN A 470 8.45 10.57 -19.88
CA GLN A 470 9.90 10.50 -19.60
C GLN A 470 10.76 10.04 -20.80
N GLN A 471 11.57 9.00 -20.62
CA GLN A 471 12.34 8.27 -21.62
C GLN A 471 11.49 7.23 -22.37
N LEU A 472 10.29 6.93 -21.87
CA LEU A 472 9.36 6.00 -22.50
C LEU A 472 8.81 6.65 -23.78
N LYS A 473 9.23 6.12 -24.93
CA LYS A 473 8.65 6.47 -26.22
C LYS A 473 7.74 5.36 -26.66
N MET A 474 6.46 5.68 -26.80
CA MET A 474 5.46 4.77 -27.33
C MET A 474 5.02 5.28 -28.70
N GLN A 475 5.06 4.43 -29.71
CA GLN A 475 4.72 4.78 -31.07
C GLN A 475 3.83 3.71 -31.67
N PHE A 476 2.70 4.13 -32.21
CA PHE A 476 1.94 3.29 -33.13
C PHE A 476 2.46 3.51 -34.56
N SER A 477 2.76 2.44 -35.28
CA SER A 477 3.15 2.44 -36.70
C SER A 477 2.23 1.52 -37.51
N ASP A 478 2.46 1.45 -38.83
CA ASP A 478 1.81 0.51 -39.74
C ASP A 478 0.28 0.56 -39.69
N GLY A 479 -0.27 1.77 -39.81
CA GLY A 479 -1.72 1.98 -39.74
C GLY A 479 -2.31 1.69 -38.36
N MET A 480 -1.53 1.87 -37.30
CA MET A 480 -1.82 1.58 -35.89
C MET A 480 -1.76 0.09 -35.50
N ARG A 481 -1.26 -0.78 -36.37
CA ARG A 481 -1.16 -2.22 -36.10
C ARG A 481 0.01 -2.60 -35.22
N VAL A 482 1.06 -1.79 -35.18
CA VAL A 482 2.24 -2.10 -34.37
C VAL A 482 2.41 -1.01 -33.32
N PHE A 483 2.45 -1.42 -32.05
CA PHE A 483 2.76 -0.55 -30.92
C PHE A 483 4.18 -0.85 -30.44
N THR A 484 5.08 0.12 -30.61
CA THR A 484 6.44 0.04 -30.10
C THR A 484 6.56 0.83 -28.80
N MET A 485 7.14 0.22 -27.76
CA MET A 485 7.51 0.86 -26.51
C MET A 485 9.03 0.77 -26.32
N VAL A 486 9.68 1.92 -26.14
CA VAL A 486 11.14 2.01 -25.91
C VAL A 486 11.41 2.58 -24.53
N ASP A 487 12.09 1.82 -23.67
CA ASP A 487 12.53 2.20 -22.32
C ASP A 487 14.04 1.92 -22.19
N GLY A 488 14.87 2.96 -22.36
CA GLY A 488 16.33 2.79 -22.39
C GLY A 488 16.76 1.87 -23.54
N ASP A 489 17.45 0.78 -23.19
CA ASP A 489 17.89 -0.25 -24.16
C ASP A 489 16.82 -1.30 -24.47
N VAL A 490 15.67 -1.27 -23.77
CA VAL A 490 14.57 -2.22 -23.98
C VAL A 490 13.64 -1.68 -25.05
N ARG A 491 13.50 -2.43 -26.15
CA ARG A 491 12.52 -2.17 -27.20
C ARG A 491 11.53 -3.33 -27.27
N LEU A 492 10.27 -3.02 -27.00
CA LEU A 492 9.14 -3.94 -27.16
C LEU A 492 8.33 -3.50 -28.38
N ALA A 493 7.99 -4.43 -29.27
CA ALA A 493 7.09 -4.20 -30.39
C ALA A 493 5.95 -5.21 -30.31
N ILE A 494 4.72 -4.70 -30.31
CA ILE A 494 3.48 -5.47 -30.15
C ILE A 494 2.65 -5.29 -31.40
N GLU A 495 2.28 -6.38 -32.05
CA GLU A 495 1.18 -6.37 -33.02
C GLU A 495 -0.14 -6.27 -32.24
N VAL A 496 -0.87 -5.18 -32.46
CA VAL A 496 -2.04 -4.80 -31.67
C VAL A 496 -3.28 -5.50 -32.22
N ASP A 497 -3.83 -6.40 -31.41
CA ASP A 497 -5.05 -7.13 -31.72
C ASP A 497 -6.30 -6.27 -31.45
N GLU A 498 -6.31 -5.58 -30.32
CA GLU A 498 -7.49 -4.87 -29.81
C GLU A 498 -7.08 -3.64 -28.99
N LEU A 499 -7.84 -2.55 -29.14
CA LEU A 499 -7.75 -1.36 -28.30
C LEU A 499 -9.08 -1.10 -27.59
N GLU A 500 -9.00 -0.65 -26.34
CA GLU A 500 -10.16 -0.12 -25.62
C GLU A 500 -9.83 1.19 -24.90
N LEU A 501 -10.68 2.21 -25.08
CA LEU A 501 -10.54 3.48 -24.38
C LEU A 501 -11.68 3.64 -23.37
N TRP A 502 -11.35 3.57 -22.09
CA TRP A 502 -12.29 3.68 -21.00
C TRP A 502 -12.31 5.12 -20.46
N SER A 503 -13.45 5.52 -19.89
CA SER A 503 -13.60 6.83 -19.25
C SER A 503 -14.31 6.75 -17.90
N LEU A 504 -13.76 7.50 -16.95
CA LEU A 504 -14.44 7.87 -15.72
C LEU A 504 -15.56 8.88 -16.04
N PRO A 505 -16.64 8.93 -15.24
CA PRO A 505 -17.62 10.00 -15.36
C PRO A 505 -16.90 11.36 -15.20
N ILE A 506 -17.23 12.34 -16.05
CA ILE A 506 -16.61 13.68 -16.04
C ILE A 506 -17.47 14.67 -15.27
#